data_AF-A0A293LQE7-F1
#
_entry.id   AF-A0A293LQE7-F1
#
_cell.length_a   1.000
_cell.length_b   1.000
_cell.length_c   1.000
_cell.angle_alpha   90.00
_cell.angle_beta   90.00
_cell.angle_gamma   90.00
#
_symmetry.space_group_name_H-M   'P 1'
#
loop_
_entity.id
_entity.type
_entity.pdbx_description
1 polymer ?
#
loop_
_entity_poly.entity_id
_entity_poly.type
_entity_poly.pdbx_seq_one_letter_code
_entity_poly.pdbx_strand_id
1 'polypeptide(L)'
;MARTILYYTYHILALWRRLPFSQASEYVRTLRTVHLNKFSSNSFTQKQFRDFLLIYNRMTETCFKQCVNNLNYRELTPFEASCVEKCVTKSINVNHKMMSIYMEVQPEFINRSIQNAQQQTAPPETPLQPPQVESPG
;
A
#
# COMPACT_ATOMS: atom_id res chain seq x y z
N MET A 1 -12.99 46.07 -29.32
CA MET A 1 -12.47 44.74 -28.92
C MET A 1 -11.70 44.81 -27.60
N ALA A 2 -10.47 45.36 -27.55
CA ALA A 2 -9.64 45.35 -26.32
C ALA A 2 -10.23 46.13 -25.13
N ARG A 3 -10.89 47.28 -25.38
CA ARG A 3 -11.53 48.09 -24.33
C ARG A 3 -12.71 47.39 -23.65
N THR A 4 -13.46 46.58 -24.40
CA THR A 4 -14.59 45.80 -23.88
C THR A 4 -14.11 44.67 -22.96
N ILE A 5 -13.03 43.99 -23.35
CA ILE A 5 -12.41 42.93 -22.53
C ILE A 5 -11.89 43.50 -21.22
N LEU A 6 -11.16 44.62 -21.27
CA LEU A 6 -10.65 45.28 -20.06
C LEU A 6 -11.77 45.72 -19.12
N TYR A 7 -12.87 46.27 -19.66
CA TYR A 7 -14.03 46.65 -18.87
C TYR A 7 -14.70 45.44 -18.18
N TYR A 8 -14.88 44.33 -18.92
CA TYR A 8 -15.43 43.10 -18.35
C TYR A 8 -14.51 42.48 -17.29
N THR A 9 -13.20 42.43 -17.53
CA THR A 9 -12.25 41.92 -16.53
C THR A 9 -12.21 42.79 -15.27
N TYR A 10 -12.28 44.12 -15.42
CA TYR A 10 -12.29 45.03 -14.28
C TYR A 10 -13.60 44.92 -13.49
N HIS A 11 -14.73 44.72 -14.17
CA HIS A 11 -16.04 44.55 -13.54
C HIS A 11 -16.17 43.20 -12.82
N ILE A 12 -15.65 42.11 -13.41
CA ILE A 12 -15.62 40.78 -12.78
C ILE A 12 -14.72 40.81 -11.54
N LEU A 13 -13.54 41.44 -11.62
CA LEU A 13 -12.64 41.61 -10.47
C LEU A 13 -13.23 42.53 -9.39
N ALA A 14 -13.94 43.60 -9.76
CA ALA A 14 -14.61 44.49 -8.82
C ALA A 14 -15.80 43.79 -8.12
N LEU A 15 -16.55 42.95 -8.84
CA LEU A 15 -17.58 42.10 -8.26
C LEU A 15 -16.98 41.07 -7.29
N TRP A 16 -15.86 40.45 -7.67
CA TRP A 16 -15.11 39.53 -6.79
C TRP A 16 -14.60 40.21 -5.51
N ARG A 17 -14.24 41.50 -5.58
CA ARG A 17 -13.76 42.29 -4.44
C ARG A 17 -14.89 42.77 -3.52
N ARG A 18 -16.13 42.82 -4.01
CA ARG A 18 -17.35 43.17 -3.24
C ARG A 18 -18.06 41.96 -2.64
N LEU A 19 -17.68 40.74 -3.02
CA LEU A 19 -18.16 39.53 -2.36
C LEU A 19 -17.47 39.40 -0.99
N PRO A 20 -18.23 39.27 0.11
CA PRO A 20 -17.66 39.15 1.43
C PRO A 20 -16.84 37.86 1.51
N PHE A 21 -15.52 38.01 1.66
CA PHE A 21 -14.51 36.95 1.87
C PHE A 21 -14.86 36.01 3.05
N SER A 22 -15.85 36.38 3.87
CA SER A 22 -16.41 35.60 4.97
C SER A 22 -17.10 34.30 4.54
N GLN A 23 -17.84 34.27 3.41
CA GLN A 23 -18.60 33.06 3.00
C GLN A 23 -17.77 31.98 2.29
N ALA A 24 -16.57 32.31 1.79
CA ALA A 24 -15.71 31.32 1.14
C ALA A 24 -15.03 30.36 2.15
N SER A 25 -14.81 30.83 3.38
CA SER A 25 -14.15 30.07 4.46
C SER A 25 -15.01 28.90 4.97
N GLU A 26 -16.33 29.10 5.04
CA GLU A 26 -17.27 28.13 5.63
C GLU A 26 -17.62 27.00 4.65
N TYR A 27 -17.70 27.29 3.34
CA TYR A 27 -17.86 26.30 2.27
C TYR A 27 -16.64 25.39 2.12
N VAL A 28 -15.42 25.94 2.22
CA VAL A 28 -14.19 25.14 2.17
C VAL A 28 -14.01 24.29 3.45
N ARG A 29 -14.46 24.77 4.62
CA ARG A 29 -14.48 23.97 5.86
C ARG A 29 -15.46 22.80 5.80
N THR A 30 -16.67 23.03 5.29
CA THR A 30 -17.68 21.98 5.12
C THR A 30 -17.30 20.98 4.03
N LEU A 31 -16.66 21.41 2.93
CA LEU A 31 -16.08 20.48 1.95
C LEU A 31 -14.91 19.67 2.53
N ARG A 32 -14.05 20.26 3.37
CA ARG A 32 -12.94 19.56 4.02
C ARG A 32 -13.43 18.48 4.99
N THR A 33 -14.50 18.73 5.74
CA THR A 33 -15.09 17.72 6.66
C THR A 33 -15.86 16.64 5.90
N VAL A 34 -16.57 16.97 4.82
CA VAL A 34 -17.29 15.98 3.99
C VAL A 34 -16.32 15.12 3.15
N HIS A 35 -15.19 15.66 2.69
CA HIS A 35 -14.18 14.90 1.93
C HIS A 35 -13.33 13.98 2.83
N LEU A 36 -13.04 14.36 4.08
CA LEU A 36 -12.34 13.50 5.04
C LEU A 36 -13.23 12.34 5.56
N ASN A 37 -14.54 12.56 5.69
CA ASN A 37 -15.48 11.49 6.05
C ASN A 37 -15.81 10.53 4.89
N LYS A 38 -15.37 10.83 3.66
CA LYS A 38 -15.60 9.98 2.47
C LYS A 38 -14.37 9.16 2.04
N PHE A 39 -13.27 9.22 2.80
CA PHE A 39 -12.22 8.20 2.75
C PHE A 39 -12.53 7.04 3.71
N SER A 40 -13.80 6.63 3.76
CA SER A 40 -14.26 5.46 4.49
C SER A 40 -15.05 4.58 3.53
N SER A 41 -14.33 3.86 2.67
CA SER A 41 -14.84 2.68 1.96
C SER A 41 -13.67 1.83 1.47
N ASN A 42 -13.64 0.57 1.94
CA ASN A 42 -12.77 -0.55 1.52
C ASN A 42 -11.30 -0.58 1.97
N SER A 43 -11.03 -0.41 3.28
CA SER A 43 -9.69 -0.71 3.85
C SER A 43 -9.24 -2.17 3.62
N PHE A 44 -10.18 -3.11 3.51
CA PHE A 44 -9.89 -4.52 3.20
C PHE A 44 -9.30 -4.67 1.79
N THR A 45 -9.96 -4.17 0.75
CA THR A 45 -9.48 -4.25 -0.65
C THR A 45 -8.11 -3.59 -0.81
N GLN A 46 -7.90 -2.45 -0.14
CA GLN A 46 -6.60 -1.76 -0.16
C GLN A 46 -5.49 -2.62 0.47
N LYS A 47 -5.75 -3.27 1.61
CA LYS A 47 -4.78 -4.17 2.26
C LYS A 47 -4.47 -5.37 1.39
N GLN A 48 -5.49 -6.03 0.83
CA GLN A 48 -5.30 -7.17 -0.07
C GLN A 48 -4.45 -6.81 -1.29
N PHE A 49 -4.68 -5.62 -1.87
CA PHE A 49 -3.86 -5.15 -2.98
C PHE A 49 -2.41 -4.86 -2.57
N ARG A 50 -2.21 -4.22 -1.41
CA ARG A 50 -0.87 -3.99 -0.86
C ARG A 50 -0.12 -5.32 -0.66
N ASP A 51 -0.79 -6.31 -0.09
CA ASP A 51 -0.19 -7.62 0.18
C ASP A 51 0.19 -8.34 -1.13
N PHE A 52 -0.68 -8.26 -2.15
CA PHE A 52 -0.37 -8.74 -3.49
C PHE A 52 0.88 -8.07 -4.07
N LEU A 53 0.98 -6.75 -3.99
CA LEU A 53 2.14 -6.01 -4.51
C LEU A 53 3.43 -6.38 -3.78
N LEU A 54 3.38 -6.61 -2.47
CA LEU A 54 4.55 -7.05 -1.71
C LEU A 54 5.05 -8.42 -2.18
N ILE A 55 4.12 -9.37 -2.38
CA ILE A 55 4.45 -10.72 -2.90
C ILE A 55 4.98 -10.64 -4.32
N TYR A 56 4.35 -9.84 -5.18
CA TYR A 56 4.79 -9.62 -6.55
C TYR A 56 6.21 -9.05 -6.61
N ASN A 57 6.50 -7.99 -5.84
CA ASN A 57 7.82 -7.38 -5.81
C ASN A 57 8.89 -8.34 -5.31
N ARG A 58 8.58 -9.14 -4.28
CA ARG A 58 9.51 -10.15 -3.77
C ARG A 58 9.76 -11.26 -4.79
N MET A 59 8.72 -11.72 -5.47
CA MET A 59 8.80 -12.74 -6.50
C MET A 59 9.65 -12.27 -7.69
N THR A 60 9.40 -11.06 -8.19
CA THR A 60 10.14 -10.51 -9.34
C THR A 60 11.61 -10.33 -9.03
N GLU A 61 11.95 -9.80 -7.84
CA GLU A 61 13.34 -9.67 -7.39
C GLU A 61 14.04 -11.04 -7.30
N THR A 62 13.37 -12.02 -6.71
CA THR A 62 13.93 -13.37 -6.53
C THR A 62 14.17 -14.04 -7.88
N CYS A 63 13.16 -14.04 -8.77
CA CYS A 63 13.29 -14.66 -10.08
C CYS A 63 14.31 -13.94 -10.98
N PHE A 64 14.42 -12.61 -10.88
CA PHE A 64 15.46 -11.88 -11.58
C PHE A 64 16.86 -12.31 -11.12
N LYS A 65 17.11 -12.34 -9.81
CA LYS A 65 18.40 -12.76 -9.23
C LYS A 65 18.76 -14.22 -9.54
N GLN A 66 17.78 -15.12 -9.59
CA GLN A 66 18.03 -16.54 -9.85
C GLN A 66 18.18 -16.89 -11.33
N CYS A 67 17.38 -16.25 -12.20
CA CYS A 67 17.25 -16.68 -13.59
C CYS A 67 17.99 -15.80 -14.58
N VAL A 68 18.08 -14.48 -14.36
CA VAL A 68 18.75 -13.58 -15.30
C VAL A 68 20.22 -13.52 -14.95
N ASN A 69 21.05 -14.17 -15.76
CA ASN A 69 22.49 -14.27 -15.53
C ASN A 69 23.33 -13.61 -16.63
N ASN A 70 22.72 -13.28 -17.76
CA ASN A 70 23.41 -12.62 -18.87
C ASN A 70 22.71 -11.31 -19.24
N LEU A 71 23.44 -10.20 -19.10
CA LEU A 71 22.95 -8.84 -19.37
C LEU A 71 23.52 -8.24 -20.67
N ASN A 72 24.12 -9.07 -21.54
CA ASN A 72 24.73 -8.62 -22.79
C ASN A 72 23.70 -8.25 -23.88
N TYR A 73 22.45 -8.67 -23.73
CA TYR A 73 21.36 -8.43 -24.67
C TYR A 73 20.09 -8.01 -23.91
N ARG A 74 19.22 -7.27 -24.60
CA ARG A 74 17.98 -6.72 -24.01
C ARG A 74 16.88 -7.78 -23.84
N GLU A 75 16.90 -8.83 -24.65
CA GLU A 75 15.87 -9.88 -24.65
C GLU A 75 16.30 -11.06 -23.79
N LEU A 76 15.36 -11.74 -23.15
CA LEU A 76 15.68 -12.96 -22.40
C LEU A 76 16.04 -14.09 -23.37
N THR A 77 17.07 -14.86 -23.03
CA THR A 77 17.34 -16.12 -23.74
C THR A 77 16.22 -17.13 -23.51
N PRO A 78 16.06 -18.15 -24.39
CA PRO A 78 15.08 -19.21 -24.18
C PRO A 78 15.27 -19.96 -22.85
N PHE A 79 16.52 -20.06 -22.37
CA PHE A 79 16.81 -20.67 -21.07
C PHE A 79 16.32 -19.81 -19.90
N GLU A 80 16.63 -18.50 -19.92
CA GLU A 80 16.19 -17.55 -18.90
C GLU A 80 14.66 -17.43 -18.88
N ALA A 81 14.01 -17.40 -20.05
CA ALA A 81 12.55 -17.39 -20.17
C ALA A 81 11.92 -18.63 -19.50
N SER A 82 12.42 -19.84 -19.81
CA SER A 82 11.92 -21.07 -19.17
C SER A 82 12.20 -21.11 -17.66
N CYS A 83 13.34 -20.55 -17.21
CA CYS A 83 13.65 -20.44 -15.80
C CYS A 83 12.65 -19.51 -15.08
N VAL A 84 12.36 -18.34 -15.65
CA VAL A 84 11.43 -17.37 -15.05
C VAL A 84 10.03 -17.95 -14.94
N GLU A 85 9.52 -18.65 -15.96
CA GLU A 85 8.22 -19.34 -15.90
C GLU A 85 8.15 -20.31 -14.72
N LYS A 86 9.14 -21.20 -14.60
CA LYS A 86 9.22 -22.17 -13.50
C LYS A 86 9.38 -21.50 -12.14
N CYS A 87 10.17 -20.43 -12.07
CA CYS A 87 10.39 -19.67 -10.84
C CYS A 87 9.08 -19.03 -10.34
N VAL A 88 8.32 -18.40 -11.23
CA VAL A 88 7.03 -17.78 -10.90
C VAL A 88 6.04 -18.83 -10.40
N THR A 89 5.88 -19.96 -11.11
CA THR A 89 5.02 -21.06 -10.65
C THR A 89 5.42 -21.56 -9.27
N LYS A 90 6.74 -21.74 -9.03
CA LYS A 90 7.25 -22.16 -7.73
C LYS A 90 6.95 -21.13 -6.64
N SER A 91 7.16 -19.85 -6.91
CA SER A 91 6.90 -18.77 -5.96
C SER A 91 5.43 -18.69 -5.55
N ILE A 92 4.51 -18.85 -6.51
CA ILE A 92 3.07 -18.89 -6.25
C ILE A 92 2.72 -20.08 -5.36
N ASN A 93 3.20 -21.28 -5.70
CA ASN A 93 2.95 -22.49 -4.91
C ASN A 93 3.50 -22.39 -3.48
N VAL A 94 4.71 -21.85 -3.33
CA VAL A 94 5.32 -21.61 -2.01
C VAL A 94 4.50 -20.60 -1.21
N ASN A 95 4.06 -19.51 -1.82
CA ASN A 95 3.23 -18.51 -1.16
C ASN A 95 1.91 -19.11 -0.65
N HIS A 96 1.23 -19.92 -1.48
CA HIS A 96 0.02 -20.62 -1.05
C HIS A 96 0.28 -21.65 0.06
N LYS A 97 1.37 -22.41 -0.03
CA LYS A 97 1.71 -23.40 1.01
C LYS A 97 2.08 -22.73 2.33
N MET A 98 2.83 -21.62 2.28
CA MET A 98 3.17 -20.83 3.47
C MET A 98 1.91 -20.33 4.17
N MET A 99 0.94 -19.81 3.40
CA MET A 99 -0.33 -19.34 3.95
C MET A 99 -1.13 -20.48 4.61
N SER A 100 -1.16 -21.68 4.01
CA SER A 100 -1.80 -22.86 4.60
C SER A 100 -1.18 -23.21 5.96
N ILE A 101 0.16 -23.36 6.00
CA ILE A 101 0.88 -23.70 7.23
C ILE A 101 0.67 -22.63 8.29
N TYR A 102 0.69 -21.35 7.89
CA TYR A 102 0.47 -20.24 8.81
C TYR A 102 -0.93 -20.30 9.44
N MET A 103 -1.98 -20.57 8.66
CA MET A 103 -3.34 -20.74 9.20
C MET A 103 -3.48 -21.93 10.15
N GLU A 104 -2.73 -23.02 9.90
CA GLU A 104 -2.72 -24.21 10.78
C GLU A 104 -2.02 -23.91 12.12
N VAL A 105 -0.90 -23.19 12.09
CA VAL A 105 0.02 -23.07 13.24
C VAL A 105 -0.21 -21.78 14.05
N GLN A 106 -0.70 -20.71 13.43
CA GLN A 106 -0.99 -19.43 14.10
C GLN A 106 -1.90 -19.54 15.34
N PRO A 107 -3.03 -20.29 15.34
CA PRO A 107 -3.92 -20.31 16.51
C PRO A 107 -3.25 -20.94 17.73
N GLU A 108 -2.39 -21.94 17.55
CA GLU A 108 -1.65 -22.55 18.65
C GLU A 108 -0.68 -21.56 19.31
N PHE A 109 0.03 -20.77 18.51
CA PHE A 109 0.92 -19.71 19.00
C PHE A 109 0.17 -18.60 19.74
N ILE A 110 -1.01 -18.21 19.25
CA ILE A 110 -1.85 -17.20 19.90
C ILE A 110 -2.37 -17.73 21.23
N ASN A 111 -2.89 -18.96 21.27
CA ASN A 111 -3.41 -19.58 22.48
C ASN A 111 -2.33 -19.68 23.58
N ARG A 112 -1.12 -20.10 23.22
CA ARG A 112 0.02 -20.16 24.14
C ARG A 112 0.40 -18.76 24.66
N SER A 113 0.39 -17.75 23.78
CA SER A 113 0.66 -16.37 24.17
C SER A 113 -0.37 -15.82 25.17
N ILE A 114 -1.65 -16.16 24.99
CA ILE A 114 -2.73 -15.75 25.91
C ILE A 114 -2.59 -16.44 27.28
N GLN A 115 -2.27 -17.73 27.32
CA GLN A 115 -2.02 -18.45 28.58
C GLN A 115 -0.85 -17.85 29.36
N ASN A 116 0.26 -17.58 28.66
CA ASN A 116 1.44 -16.93 29.26
C ASN A 116 1.11 -15.53 29.80
N ALA A 117 0.26 -14.75 29.10
CA ALA A 117 -0.17 -13.43 29.52
C ALA A 117 -1.13 -13.46 30.73
N GLN A 118 -1.95 -14.51 30.89
CA GLN A 118 -2.84 -14.68 32.05
C GLN A 118 -2.08 -15.07 33.32
N GLN A 119 -0.94 -15.74 33.19
CA GLN A 119 -0.06 -16.09 34.31
C GLN A 119 0.79 -14.91 34.81
N GLN A 120 0.91 -13.82 34.04
CA GLN A 120 1.75 -12.65 34.36
C GLN A 120 0.89 -11.38 34.45
N THR A 121 0.35 -11.09 35.63
CA THR A 121 -0.15 -9.74 35.98
C THR A 121 1.03 -8.80 36.27
N ALA A 122 1.67 -8.29 35.21
CA ALA A 122 2.56 -7.12 35.22
C ALA A 122 2.44 -6.40 33.85
N PRO A 123 2.59 -5.06 33.77
CA PRO A 123 1.98 -4.22 32.73
C PRO A 123 2.45 -4.51 31.28
N PRO A 124 1.63 -4.15 30.28
CA PRO A 124 1.67 -4.74 28.95
C PRO A 124 2.79 -4.17 28.08
N GLU A 125 3.71 -5.03 27.66
CA GLU A 125 4.60 -4.75 26.54
C GLU A 125 3.81 -4.84 25.21
N THR A 126 4.08 -3.86 24.36
CA THR A 126 3.36 -3.49 23.15
C THR A 126 3.27 -4.65 22.13
N PRO A 127 2.17 -4.80 21.36
CA PRO A 127 2.01 -5.88 20.38
C PRO A 127 3.18 -5.95 19.38
N LEU A 128 3.86 -7.09 19.37
CA LEU A 128 4.97 -7.41 18.48
C LEU A 128 4.52 -7.47 17.01
N GLN A 129 5.13 -6.61 16.20
CA GLN A 129 5.11 -6.68 14.74
C GLN A 129 5.77 -7.99 14.26
N PRO A 130 5.38 -8.52 13.09
CA PRO A 130 5.98 -9.75 12.55
C PRO A 130 7.51 -9.58 12.34
N PRO A 131 8.28 -10.68 12.49
CA PRO A 131 9.74 -10.62 12.58
C PRO A 131 10.35 -9.90 11.37
N GLN A 132 11.06 -8.80 11.62
CA GLN A 132 11.99 -8.24 10.66
C GLN A 132 13.16 -9.24 10.52
N VAL A 133 13.38 -9.74 9.31
CA VAL A 133 14.59 -10.48 8.99
C VAL A 133 15.73 -9.47 8.90
N GLU A 134 16.42 -9.26 10.01
CA GLU A 134 17.70 -8.54 10.02
C GLU A 134 18.72 -9.40 9.24
N SER A 135 19.23 -8.86 8.13
CA SER A 135 20.29 -9.47 7.34
C SER A 135 21.63 -9.20 8.01
N PRO A 136 22.48 -10.21 8.29
CA PRO A 136 23.85 -9.97 8.65
C PRO A 136 24.73 -9.87 7.39
N GLY A 137 25.42 -8.73 7.24
CA GLY A 137 26.66 -8.60 6.44
C GLY A 137 26.51 -8.55 4.93
#